data_AF-A0A3B8WS89-F1
#
_entry.id   AF-A0A3B8WS89-F1
#
_cell.length_a   1.000
_cell.length_b   1.000
_cell.length_c   1.000
_cell.angle_alpha   90.00
_cell.angle_beta   90.00
_cell.angle_gamma   90.00
#
_symmetry.space_group_name_H-M   'P 1'
#
loop_
_entity.id
_entity.type
_entity.pdbx_description
1 polymer ?
#
loop_
_entity_poly.entity_id
_entity_poly.type
_entity_poly.pdbx_seq_one_letter_code
_entity_poly.pdbx_strand_id
1 'polypeptide(L)' 'EDDQPEDGTSQKPVPCPHCFSPLVRRKSKKGWFWGCSNFPGCRQTVDDHNGRPAVDLRNST' A
#
# COMPACT_ATOMS: atom_id res chain seq x y z
N GLU A 1 -13.88 21.59 -2.18
CA GLU A 1 -14.54 20.42 -1.58
C GLU A 1 -13.49 19.32 -1.41
N ASP A 2 -13.03 19.06 -0.18
CA ASP A 2 -12.03 18.01 0.13
C ASP A 2 -12.74 16.99 1.04
N ASP A 3 -13.14 15.88 0.44
CA ASP A 3 -13.81 14.74 1.10
C ASP A 3 -12.75 14.00 1.92
N GLN A 4 -12.73 14.27 3.22
CA GLN A 4 -11.78 13.69 4.16
C GLN A 4 -12.44 12.48 4.85
N PRO A 5 -12.19 11.23 4.43
CA PRO A 5 -12.81 10.08 5.07
C PRO A 5 -12.29 9.90 6.49
N GLU A 6 -13.26 9.87 7.41
CA GLU A 6 -13.18 9.84 8.86
C GLU A 6 -13.04 8.39 9.42
N ASP A 7 -12.19 7.57 8.80
CA ASP A 7 -11.73 6.31 9.40
C ASP A 7 -10.34 6.57 10.00
N GLY A 8 -10.21 6.40 11.32
CA GLY A 8 -9.07 6.78 12.16
C GLY A 8 -7.70 6.13 11.85
N THR A 9 -7.51 5.64 10.63
CA THR A 9 -6.22 5.23 10.08
C THR A 9 -5.70 6.33 9.17
N SER A 10 -4.90 7.26 9.71
CA SER A 10 -4.31 8.44 9.03
C SER A 10 -3.35 8.12 7.84
N GLN A 11 -3.40 6.92 7.27
CA GLN A 11 -2.55 6.54 6.14
C GLN A 11 -3.31 6.69 4.82
N LYS A 12 -2.85 7.63 3.96
CA LYS A 12 -3.32 7.74 2.57
C LYS A 12 -3.16 6.38 1.87
N PRO A 13 -4.17 5.89 1.12
CA PRO A 13 -4.08 4.62 0.42
C PRO A 13 -2.97 4.68 -0.64
N VAL A 14 -1.99 3.79 -0.53
CA VAL A 14 -0.85 3.77 -1.46
C VAL A 14 -1.22 2.95 -2.70
N PRO A 15 -1.08 3.49 -3.92
CA PRO A 15 -1.39 2.75 -5.14
C PRO A 15 -0.36 1.66 -5.42
N CYS A 16 -0.83 0.51 -5.87
CA CYS A 16 0.00 -0.59 -6.35
C CYS A 16 0.70 -0.18 -7.68
N PRO A 17 2.02 -0.39 -7.83
CA PRO A 17 2.74 -0.02 -9.05
C PRO A 17 2.37 -0.88 -10.28
N HIS A 18 1.62 -1.98 -10.08
CA HIS A 18 1.26 -2.91 -11.15
C HIS A 18 -0.17 -2.71 -11.68
N CYS A 19 -1.13 -2.40 -10.80
CA CYS A 19 -2.54 -2.30 -11.17
C CYS A 19 -3.23 -1.05 -10.62
N PHE A 20 -2.48 -0.15 -9.97
CA PHE A 20 -2.95 1.10 -9.36
C PHE A 20 -4.00 0.94 -8.25
N SER A 21 -4.46 -0.28 -7.97
CA SER A 21 -5.34 -0.57 -6.84
C SER A 21 -4.61 -0.30 -5.51
N PRO A 22 -5.34 0.05 -4.43
CA PRO A 22 -4.73 0.33 -3.15
C PRO A 22 -3.99 -0.88 -2.58
N LEU A 23 -2.82 -0.61 -1.97
CA LEU A 23 -2.07 -1.55 -1.17
C LEU A 23 -2.61 -1.55 0.26
N VAL A 24 -2.67 -2.73 0.84
CA VAL A 24 -3.17 -2.98 2.19
C VAL A 24 -2.05 -3.55 3.03
N ARG A 25 -1.77 -2.91 4.16
CA ARG A 25 -0.80 -3.40 5.14
C ARG A 25 -1.35 -4.65 5.83
N ARG A 26 -0.61 -5.75 5.73
CA ARG A 26 -0.96 -7.06 6.28
C ARG A 26 0.18 -7.58 7.16
N LYS A 27 -0.18 -8.34 8.20
CA LYS A 27 0.78 -8.99 9.09
C LYS A 27 0.96 -10.45 8.69
N SER A 28 2.21 -10.87 8.52
CA SER A 28 2.62 -12.26 8.31
C SER A 28 3.48 -12.75 9.47
N LYS A 29 3.81 -14.05 9.47
CA LYS A 29 4.72 -14.67 10.45
C LYS A 29 6.12 -14.02 10.43
N LYS A 30 6.56 -13.52 9.27
CA LYS A 30 7.87 -12.87 9.08
C LYS A 30 7.89 -11.37 9.39
N GLY A 31 6.73 -10.72 9.52
CA GLY A 31 6.64 -9.27 9.69
C GLY A 31 5.46 -8.65 8.96
N TRP A 32 5.45 -7.33 8.91
CA TRP A 32 4.47 -6.56 8.14
C TRP A 32 4.88 -6.48 6.67
N PHE A 33 3.89 -6.51 5.79
CA PHE A 33 4.07 -6.34 4.35
C PHE A 33 2.84 -5.64 3.78
N TRP A 34 2.96 -5.07 2.59
CA TRP A 34 1.85 -4.42 1.91
C TRP A 34 1.46 -5.26 0.69
N GLY A 35 0.24 -5.78 0.69
CA GLY A 35 -0.29 -6.58 -0.41
C GLY A 35 -1.31 -5.79 -1.22
N CYS A 36 -1.39 -6.04 -2.52
CA CYS A 36 -2.44 -5.45 -3.34
C CYS A 36 -3.84 -5.90 -2.87
N SER A 37 -4.77 -4.94 -2.76
CA SER A 37 -6.17 -5.22 -2.43
C SER A 37 -6.89 -6.03 -3.52
N ASN A 38 -6.36 -6.07 -4.75
CA ASN A 38 -6.99 -6.73 -5.89
C ASN A 38 -6.58 -8.21 -6.04
N PHE A 39 -6.08 -8.86 -5.00
CA PHE A 39 -5.78 -10.30 -5.03
C PHE A 39 -7.08 -11.13 -5.15
N PRO A 40 -7.18 -12.16 -6.02
CA PRO A 40 -6.11 -12.84 -6.77
C PRO A 40 -5.72 -12.23 -8.13
N GLY A 41 -6.41 -11.18 -8.60
CA GLY A 41 -6.15 -10.50 -9.87
C GLY A 41 -4.83 -9.71 -9.91
N CYS A 42 -4.32 -9.27 -8.76
CA CYS A 42 -2.96 -8.74 -8.62
C CYS A 42 -2.30 -9.33 -7.38
N ARG A 43 -1.15 -10.00 -7.56
CA ARG A 43 -0.38 -10.65 -6.48
C ARG A 43 0.82 -9.82 -6.04
N GLN A 44 0.85 -8.54 -6.42
CA GLN A 44 1.96 -7.67 -6.06
C GLN A 44 2.00 -7.45 -4.54
N THR A 45 3.19 -7.59 -3.98
CA THR A 45 3.47 -7.35 -2.57
C THR A 45 4.74 -6.53 -2.45
N VAL A 46 4.75 -5.60 -1.50
CA VAL A 46 5.92 -4.77 -1.21
C VAL A 46 6.23 -4.84 0.27
N ASP A 47 7.49 -4.66 0.61
CA ASP A 47 7.95 -4.69 1.99
C ASP A 47 7.44 -3.46 2.78
N ASP A 48 7.30 -3.63 4.10
CA ASP A 48 6.96 -2.55 5.02
C ASP A 48 8.25 -1.92 5.58
N HIS A 49 8.50 -0.66 5.26
CA HIS A 49 9.52 0.16 5.90
C HIS A 49 8.86 1.09 6.92
N ASN A 50 8.89 0.69 8.19
CA ASN A 50 8.38 1.48 9.32
C ASN A 50 6.93 1.97 9.14
N GLY A 51 6.05 1.08 8.65
CA GLY A 51 4.65 1.42 8.39
C GLY A 51 4.39 2.12 7.07
N ARG A 52 5.37 2.20 6.16
CA ARG A 52 5.21 2.70 4.79
C ARG A 52 5.57 1.61 3.79
N PRO A 53 4.81 1.46 2.68
CA PRO A 53 5.16 0.50 1.64
C PRO A 53 6.42 0.95 0.88
N ALA A 54 7.31 0.00 0.61
CA ALA A 54 8.53 0.15 -0.17
C ALA A 54 8.26 0.33 -1.68
N VAL A 55 7.32 1.20 -2.08
CA VAL A 55 6.94 1.38 -3.49
C VAL A 55 7.83 2.34 -4.26
N ASP A 56 8.87 2.91 -3.62
CA ASP A 56 9.78 3.95 -4.10
C ASP A 56 9.73 4.12 -5.63
N LEU A 57 8.77 4.94 -6.07
CA LEU A 57 8.60 5.33 -7.45
C LEU A 57 9.71 6.33 -7.72
N ARG A 58 10.84 5.81 -8.16
CA ARG A 58 12.01 6.56 -8.60
C ARG A 58 11.58 7.46 -9.75
N ASN A 59 11.14 8.68 -9.47
CA ASN A 59 11.02 9.70 -10.50
C ASN A 59 11.15 11.08 -9.86
N SER A 60 12.38 11.51 -9.64
CA SER A 60 12.74 12.93 -9.60
C SER A 60 14.21 13.06 -9.99
N THR A 61 14.42 13.58 -11.19
CA THR A 61 15.64 14.14 -11.77
C THR A 61 16.35 15.10 -10.83
#